data_AF-A0A256LCE9-F1
#
_entry.id   AF-A0A256LCE9-F1
#
_cell.length_a   1.000
_cell.length_b   1.000
_cell.length_c   1.000
_cell.angle_alpha   90.00
_cell.angle_beta   90.00
_cell.angle_gamma   90.00
#
_symmetry.space_group_name_H-M   'P 1'
#
loop_
_entity.id
_entity.type
_entity.pdbx_description
1 polymer ?
#
loop_
_entity_poly.entity_id
_entity_poly.type
_entity_poly.pdbx_seq_one_letter_code
_entity_poly.pdbx_strand_id
1 'polypeptide(L)'
;MDKFIYSKLWFRRRIILRKLSYKDTGPYFAGYIEIKLNDPKDWVQHATVSDSGYFYDVWPFADLPGWPTFAGYLPIDERHLYIGFDTQEFADSYSKEDCIEILKDTAKQLAYDNE
;
A
#
# COMPACT_ATOMS: atom_id res chain seq x y z
N MET A 1 7.38 1.85 18.59
CA MET A 1 8.38 2.43 17.67
C MET A 1 8.22 1.67 16.37
N ASP A 2 7.49 2.24 15.41
CA ASP A 2 7.13 1.57 14.17
C ASP A 2 8.38 1.39 13.32
N LYS A 3 8.84 0.15 13.19
CA LYS A 3 10.06 -0.15 12.43
C LYS A 3 9.67 -0.52 11.01
N PHE A 4 10.28 0.14 10.03
CA PHE A 4 10.26 -0.34 8.66
C PHE A 4 10.91 -1.72 8.62
N ILE A 5 10.15 -2.70 8.13
CA ILE A 5 10.65 -4.07 8.01
C ILE A 5 10.95 -4.43 6.55
N TYR A 6 10.46 -3.63 5.60
CA TYR A 6 10.77 -3.75 4.17
C TYR A 6 10.60 -2.41 3.45
N SER A 7 11.55 -2.05 2.59
CA SER A 7 11.40 -0.97 1.60
C SER A 7 12.27 -1.29 0.40
N LYS A 8 11.67 -1.45 -0.77
CA LYS A 8 12.41 -1.78 -2.01
C LYS A 8 11.69 -1.21 -3.23
N LEU A 9 12.46 -0.97 -4.29
CA LEU A 9 11.91 -0.68 -5.61
C LEU A 9 11.59 -2.01 -6.32
N TRP A 10 10.37 -2.14 -6.84
CA TRP A 10 9.90 -3.29 -7.60
C TRP A 10 9.07 -2.80 -8.78
N PHE A 11 9.35 -3.27 -10.01
CA PHE A 11 8.72 -2.74 -11.23
C PHE A 11 8.64 -1.20 -11.28
N ARG A 12 9.74 -0.52 -10.90
CA ARG A 12 9.86 0.95 -10.79
C ARG A 12 8.94 1.63 -9.77
N ARG A 13 8.23 0.87 -8.94
CA ARG A 13 7.39 1.31 -7.82
C ARG A 13 8.11 1.10 -6.51
N ARG A 14 8.07 2.05 -5.60
CA ARG A 14 8.46 1.77 -4.21
C ARG A 14 7.35 1.00 -3.52
N ILE A 15 7.71 -0.12 -2.89
CA ILE A 15 6.85 -0.83 -1.95
C ILE A 15 7.46 -0.76 -0.55
N ILE A 16 6.61 -0.58 0.45
CA ILE A 16 6.99 -0.39 1.86
C ILE A 16 6.12 -1.31 2.71
N LEU A 17 6.73 -2.00 3.68
CA LEU A 17 6.01 -2.73 4.73
C LEU A 17 6.50 -2.28 6.11
N ARG A 18 5.55 -1.96 6.97
CA ARG A 18 5.76 -1.61 8.38
C ARG A 18 5.12 -2.65 9.27
N LYS A 19 5.77 -2.96 10.38
CA LYS A 19 5.15 -3.71 11.47
C LYS A 19 4.62 -2.71 12.49
N LEU A 20 3.32 -2.78 12.76
CA LEU A 20 2.62 -1.94 13.71
C LEU A 20 2.17 -2.79 14.91
N SER A 21 1.95 -2.13 16.04
CA SER A 21 1.36 -2.74 17.23
C SER A 21 0.78 -1.62 18.08
N TYR A 22 -0.51 -1.73 18.40
CA TYR A 22 -1.19 -0.86 19.37
C TYR A 22 -1.34 -1.60 20.69
N LYS A 23 -1.52 -0.87 21.81
CA LYS A 23 -1.49 -1.46 23.15
C LYS A 23 -2.44 -2.65 23.34
N ASP A 24 -3.59 -2.62 22.68
CA ASP A 24 -4.64 -3.63 22.82
C ASP A 24 -4.79 -4.51 21.57
N THR A 25 -3.95 -4.29 20.55
CA THR A 25 -3.96 -5.05 19.31
C THR A 25 -2.61 -5.74 19.12
N GLY A 26 -2.66 -7.05 18.85
CA GLY A 26 -1.47 -7.82 18.49
C GLY A 26 -0.70 -7.18 17.31
N PRO A 27 0.54 -7.61 17.05
CA PRO A 27 1.31 -7.07 15.95
C PRO A 27 0.61 -7.33 14.61
N TYR A 28 0.56 -6.32 13.76
CA TYR A 28 0.00 -6.40 12.41
C TYR A 28 0.86 -5.62 11.41
N PHE A 29 0.52 -5.70 10.13
CA PHE A 29 1.29 -5.09 9.06
C PHE A 29 0.54 -3.94 8.41
N ALA A 30 1.28 -2.92 7.98
CA ALA A 30 0.78 -1.90 7.06
C ALA A 30 1.69 -1.85 5.83
N GLY A 31 1.09 -2.04 4.66
CA GLY A 31 1.76 -2.08 3.38
C GLY A 31 1.41 -0.86 2.54
N TYR A 32 2.36 -0.40 1.74
CA TYR A 32 2.19 0.77 0.89
C TYR A 32 2.86 0.54 -0.46
N ILE A 33 2.20 0.96 -1.53
CA ILE A 33 2.70 0.93 -2.89
C ILE A 33 2.61 2.32 -3.52
N GLU A 34 3.70 2.72 -4.16
CA GLU A 34 3.82 4.03 -4.78
C GLU A 34 2.91 4.20 -6.01
N ILE A 35 2.20 5.33 -6.05
CA ILE A 35 1.54 5.88 -7.23
C ILE A 35 2.45 6.93 -7.86
N LYS A 36 2.65 6.84 -9.17
CA LYS A 36 3.45 7.76 -9.96
C LYS A 36 2.56 8.86 -10.53
N LEU A 37 3.13 10.03 -10.76
CA LEU A 37 2.38 11.15 -11.34
C LEU A 37 1.92 10.92 -12.79
N ASN A 38 2.45 9.91 -13.47
CA ASN A 38 2.05 9.51 -14.82
C ASN A 38 1.06 8.33 -14.83
N ASP A 39 0.60 7.87 -13.66
CA ASP A 39 -0.52 6.93 -13.57
C ASP A 39 -1.85 7.56 -14.02
N PRO A 40 -2.93 6.76 -14.16
CA PRO A 40 -4.27 7.29 -14.40
C PRO A 40 -4.56 8.52 -13.52
N LYS A 41 -4.97 9.62 -14.17
CA LYS A 41 -5.13 10.92 -13.51
C LYS A 41 -6.07 10.85 -12.31
N ASP A 42 -7.14 10.09 -12.42
CA ASP A 42 -8.12 9.91 -11.34
C ASP A 42 -7.45 9.29 -10.11
N TRP A 43 -6.57 8.30 -10.28
CA TRP A 43 -5.84 7.69 -9.17
C TRP A 43 -4.95 8.72 -8.47
N VAL A 44 -4.21 9.51 -9.24
CA VAL A 44 -3.35 10.57 -8.66
C VAL A 44 -4.19 11.60 -7.90
N GLN A 45 -5.33 12.02 -8.45
CA GLN A 45 -6.23 12.99 -7.84
C GLN A 45 -6.81 12.47 -6.52
N HIS A 46 -7.39 11.27 -6.53
CA HIS A 46 -7.98 10.65 -5.32
C HIS A 46 -6.92 10.37 -4.26
N ALA A 47 -5.73 9.90 -4.65
CA ALA A 47 -4.63 9.72 -3.70
C ALA A 47 -4.18 11.05 -3.06
N THR A 48 -4.12 12.13 -3.84
CA THR A 48 -3.69 13.45 -3.36
C THR A 48 -4.66 14.04 -2.32
N VAL A 49 -5.95 13.75 -2.42
CA VAL A 49 -6.98 14.19 -1.46
C VAL A 49 -7.27 13.16 -0.37
N SER A 50 -6.41 12.15 -0.24
CA SER A 50 -6.55 11.06 0.74
C SER A 50 -7.86 10.29 0.67
N ASP A 51 -8.42 10.14 -0.53
CA ASP A 51 -9.61 9.34 -0.77
C ASP A 51 -9.22 7.87 -1.00
N SER A 52 -8.98 7.14 0.10
CA SER A 52 -8.76 5.69 0.06
C SER A 52 -10.02 4.93 -0.36
N GLY A 53 -11.20 5.49 -0.10
CA GLY A 53 -12.51 4.91 -0.44
C GLY A 53 -12.66 4.63 -1.94
N TYR A 54 -12.16 5.53 -2.77
CA TYR A 54 -12.12 5.36 -4.22
C TYR A 54 -11.44 4.04 -4.65
N PHE A 55 -10.40 3.61 -3.94
CA PHE A 55 -9.58 2.47 -4.37
C PHE A 55 -10.16 1.09 -4.03
N TYR A 56 -11.26 1.01 -3.25
CA TYR A 56 -11.86 -0.26 -2.83
C TYR A 56 -12.25 -1.16 -4.01
N ASP A 57 -12.74 -0.57 -5.10
CA ASP A 57 -13.20 -1.30 -6.30
C ASP A 57 -12.25 -1.11 -7.49
N VAL A 58 -11.06 -0.53 -7.27
CA VAL A 58 -10.09 -0.24 -8.33
C VAL A 58 -9.06 -1.35 -8.37
N TRP A 59 -9.04 -2.13 -9.45
CA TRP A 59 -7.95 -3.06 -9.73
C TRP A 59 -6.64 -2.29 -10.02
N PRO A 60 -5.47 -2.71 -9.50
CA PRO A 60 -5.19 -3.89 -8.67
C PRO A 60 -5.27 -3.68 -7.15
N PHE A 61 -5.77 -2.54 -6.67
CA PHE A 61 -5.79 -2.19 -5.25
C PHE A 61 -6.88 -2.92 -4.45
N ALA A 62 -7.97 -3.33 -5.12
CA ALA A 62 -9.05 -4.11 -4.51
C ALA A 62 -8.57 -5.43 -3.86
N ASP A 63 -7.43 -5.97 -4.31
CA ASP A 63 -6.82 -7.20 -3.81
C ASP A 63 -5.85 -7.00 -2.64
N LEU A 64 -5.68 -5.75 -2.16
CA LEU A 64 -4.81 -5.50 -1.02
C LEU A 64 -5.37 -6.15 0.26
N PRO A 65 -4.51 -6.65 1.17
CA PRO A 65 -4.93 -7.25 2.43
C PRO A 65 -5.79 -6.30 3.27
N GLY A 66 -7.01 -6.70 3.60
CA GLY A 66 -7.93 -5.83 4.35
C GLY A 66 -8.41 -4.60 3.58
N TRP A 67 -8.31 -4.64 2.24
CA TRP A 67 -8.65 -3.55 1.32
C TRP A 67 -7.78 -2.29 1.48
N PRO A 68 -7.89 -1.31 0.56
CA PRO A 68 -7.19 -0.05 0.69
C PRO A 68 -7.67 0.74 1.91
N THR A 69 -6.80 0.90 2.91
CA THR A 69 -7.08 1.70 4.11
C THR A 69 -6.34 3.04 4.12
N PHE A 70 -5.46 3.27 3.14
CA PHE A 70 -4.65 4.48 3.05
C PHE A 70 -4.50 4.98 1.62
N ALA A 71 -4.56 6.31 1.46
CA ALA A 71 -4.15 7.00 0.25
C ALA A 71 -3.50 8.35 0.59
N GLY A 72 -2.37 8.65 -0.04
CA GLY A 72 -1.71 9.95 0.07
C GLY A 72 -0.22 9.87 0.38
N TYR A 73 0.29 10.96 0.96
CA TYR A 73 1.70 11.09 1.30
C TYR A 73 1.99 10.47 2.66
N LEU A 74 3.05 9.67 2.73
CA LEU A 74 3.51 9.17 4.03
C LEU A 74 4.32 10.27 4.73
N PRO A 75 4.18 10.45 6.07
CA PRO A 75 4.99 11.43 6.81
C PRO A 75 6.51 11.22 6.69
N ILE A 76 6.92 10.00 6.36
CA ILE A 76 8.32 9.60 6.15
C ILE A 76 8.79 9.76 4.70
N ASP A 77 7.88 10.07 3.78
CA ASP A 77 8.14 10.27 2.36
C ASP A 77 7.05 11.16 1.73
N GLU A 78 7.19 12.47 1.94
CA GLU A 78 6.25 13.48 1.44
C GLU A 78 6.39 13.74 -0.08
N ARG A 79 7.32 13.06 -0.76
CA ARG A 79 7.57 13.27 -2.20
C ARG A 79 6.79 12.32 -3.09
N HIS A 80 6.37 11.19 -2.54
CA HIS A 80 5.71 10.12 -3.30
C HIS A 80 4.32 9.87 -2.72
N LEU A 81 3.35 9.66 -3.60
CA LEU A 81 2.01 9.25 -3.24
C LEU A 81 1.96 7.73 -3.08
N TYR A 82 1.17 7.26 -2.14
CA TYR A 82 1.01 5.85 -1.87
C TYR A 82 -0.46 5.49 -1.75
N ILE A 83 -0.79 4.29 -2.21
CA ILE A 83 -1.96 3.54 -1.73
C ILE A 83 -1.46 2.49 -0.77
N GLY A 84 -2.20 2.26 0.30
CA GLY A 84 -1.81 1.30 1.31
C GLY A 84 -2.98 0.61 1.97
N PHE A 85 -2.61 -0.35 2.78
CA PHE A 85 -3.50 -1.19 3.54
C PHE A 85 -2.91 -1.42 4.93
N ASP A 86 -3.75 -1.92 5.83
CA ASP A 86 -3.28 -2.52 7.06
C ASP A 86 -4.09 -3.78 7.40
N THR A 87 -3.44 -4.70 8.09
CA THR A 87 -3.99 -6.00 8.41
C THR A 87 -4.54 -6.04 9.82
N GLN A 88 -4.91 -4.90 10.43
CA GLN A 88 -5.26 -4.87 11.87
C GLN A 88 -6.42 -5.83 12.19
N GLU A 89 -7.49 -5.81 11.39
CA GLU A 89 -8.65 -6.68 11.56
C GLU A 89 -8.40 -8.13 11.11
N PHE A 90 -7.26 -8.38 10.44
CA PHE A 90 -6.88 -9.66 9.81
C PHE A 90 -5.47 -10.09 10.22
N ALA A 91 -5.02 -9.73 11.42
CA ALA A 91 -3.62 -9.85 11.82
C ALA A 91 -3.11 -11.30 11.79
N ASP A 92 -4.00 -12.27 12.04
CA ASP A 92 -3.71 -13.70 12.02
C ASP A 92 -3.82 -14.33 10.62
N SER A 93 -4.33 -13.59 9.63
CA SER A 93 -4.57 -14.08 8.26
C SER A 93 -3.41 -13.82 7.30
N TYR A 94 -2.54 -12.85 7.61
CA TYR A 94 -1.47 -12.42 6.72
C TYR A 94 -0.11 -12.45 7.40
N SER A 95 0.81 -13.23 6.84
CA SER A 95 2.21 -13.16 7.21
C SER A 95 2.88 -11.92 6.59
N LYS A 96 4.10 -11.63 7.06
CA LYS A 96 4.95 -10.60 6.45
C LYS A 96 5.22 -10.91 4.99
N GLU A 97 5.52 -12.17 4.69
CA GLU A 97 5.86 -12.64 3.34
C GLU A 97 4.65 -12.50 2.41
N ASP A 98 3.44 -12.83 2.86
CA ASP A 98 2.21 -12.63 2.08
C ASP A 98 2.01 -11.16 1.69
N CYS A 99 2.16 -10.25 2.66
CA CYS A 99 2.05 -8.82 2.40
C CYS A 99 3.07 -8.33 1.38
N ILE A 100 4.30 -8.86 1.40
CA ILE A 100 5.36 -8.49 0.45
C ILE A 100 5.03 -9.02 -0.95
N GLU A 101 4.61 -10.27 -1.07
CA GLU A 101 4.28 -10.86 -2.38
C GLU A 101 3.07 -10.17 -3.01
N ILE A 102 2.02 -9.86 -2.23
CA ILE A 102 0.88 -9.09 -2.73
C ILE A 102 1.32 -7.71 -3.23
N LEU A 103 2.14 -6.97 -2.47
CA LEU A 103 2.68 -5.67 -2.92
C LEU A 103 3.50 -5.79 -4.21
N LYS A 104 4.28 -6.87 -4.37
CA LYS A 104 5.05 -7.12 -5.59
C LYS A 104 4.14 -7.40 -6.79
N ASP A 105 3.09 -8.19 -6.58
CA ASP A 105 2.11 -8.52 -7.62
C ASP A 105 1.31 -7.28 -8.02
N THR A 106 0.87 -6.45 -7.06
CA THR A 106 0.26 -5.14 -7.35
C THR A 106 1.23 -4.28 -8.17
N ALA A 107 2.50 -4.18 -7.78
CA ALA A 107 3.51 -3.41 -8.53
C ALA A 107 3.72 -3.92 -9.95
N LYS A 108 3.65 -5.23 -10.14
CA LYS A 108 3.74 -5.88 -11.45
C LYS A 108 2.54 -5.50 -12.32
N GLN A 109 1.31 -5.62 -11.81
CA GLN A 109 0.09 -5.24 -12.54
C GLN A 109 0.12 -3.76 -12.95
N LEU A 110 0.47 -2.87 -12.02
CA LEU A 110 0.62 -1.44 -12.27
C LEU A 110 1.69 -1.08 -13.31
N ALA A 111 2.63 -1.98 -13.60
CA ALA A 111 3.63 -1.76 -14.63
C ALA A 111 3.13 -2.20 -16.01
N TYR A 112 2.34 -3.27 -16.09
CA TYR A 112 1.75 -3.74 -17.34
C TYR A 112 0.61 -2.85 -17.83
N ASP A 113 -0.17 -2.27 -16.93
CA ASP A 113 -1.27 -1.35 -17.30
C ASP A 113 -0.79 0.00 -17.87
N ASN A 114 0.52 0.28 -17.78
CA ASN A 114 1.16 1.51 -18.24
C ASN A 114 2.09 1.31 -19.46
N GLU A 115 2.09 0.11 -20.08
CA GLU A 115 2.74 -0.17 -21.38
C GLU A 115 1.75 -0.02 -22.53
#